data_AF-A0A6A6MH92-F1
#
_entry.id   AF-A0A6A6MH92-F1
#
_cell.length_a   1.000
_cell.length_b   1.000
_cell.length_c   1.000
_cell.angle_alpha   90.00
_cell.angle_beta   90.00
_cell.angle_gamma   90.00
#
_symmetry.space_group_name_H-M   'P 1'
#
loop_
_entity.id
_entity.type
_entity.pdbx_description
1 polymer ?
#
loop_
_entity_poly.entity_id
_entity_poly.type
_entity_poly.pdbx_seq_one_letter_code
_entity_poly.pdbx_strand_id
1 'polypeptide(L)'
;MQRYFFRSTSTMIVRIWSAWLVHKTSEPFDFAPEGVVKLHLDAPDEDFMEFIPSFDVIVLSSGHWFAKQSVYVLSNEIVGGQLWWPDKSRSMKINNIEAFGISTETILTSMVTHPNYTGLTILRSYSPDHYEGGAWNTGGSCTGKVKPLAPGELVENGFTDIMHKKQVRAFDRAIKKATNKSKLRLMDITEPFGYRHDGHPGPYRSPDPNKITKRGPDGRPPPQDCLHWCMPGPVDTWNEFVLEIIRREFERSQSSLFQFGGPTVTTLPASAGTDVKKKRGRPRKYGPDGTLATALSPMPISSSIPLTGELSAWKRGRGRPLESVKKQYKYEYESTGERIAYLVGANFTPHVITVNAGEDVTMKVMSFSQQGARAICILSANGTISNVTLRQPTSSGGTLTYEGRFEILSLSGSFMPTDNGVTKSRSGGMSVSLAGPDGRVVGGGLAGLLVAAGPVQVVVGSFLPGHQQEQKHKKQRTEIAPAITPVSVLSPEEMKGAYGGVKPVLIPSSSFHGDNSGPINPIQAFRNSASDNKTSSPEDESKGLDQSNCEVSS
;
A
#
# COMPACT_ATOMS: atom_id res chain seq x y z
N MET A 1 15.60 -0.65 -16.53
CA MET A 1 14.42 0.23 -16.36
C MET A 1 13.37 -0.11 -17.42
N GLN A 2 12.08 -0.15 -17.09
CA GLN A 2 10.98 -0.30 -18.08
C GLN A 2 10.13 0.98 -18.08
N ARG A 3 9.56 1.36 -19.24
CA ARG A 3 8.75 2.58 -19.39
C ARG A 3 7.50 2.30 -20.22
N TYR A 4 6.35 2.80 -19.77
CA TYR A 4 5.04 2.69 -20.43
C TYR A 4 4.48 4.10 -20.63
N PHE A 5 4.06 4.45 -21.85
CA PHE A 5 3.59 5.80 -22.19
C PHE A 5 2.18 5.80 -22.78
N PHE A 6 1.26 6.45 -22.07
CA PHE A 6 -0.17 6.52 -22.38
C PHE A 6 -0.46 7.83 -23.12
N ARG A 7 -0.40 7.76 -24.46
CA ARG A 7 -0.51 8.94 -25.36
C ARG A 7 -1.77 9.78 -25.13
N SER A 8 -2.90 9.15 -24.80
CA SER A 8 -4.20 9.80 -24.60
C SER A 8 -4.26 10.71 -23.36
N THR A 9 -3.40 10.47 -22.37
CA THR A 9 -3.34 11.24 -21.11
C THR A 9 -1.96 11.89 -20.88
N SER A 10 -1.04 11.74 -21.84
CA SER A 10 0.38 12.09 -21.74
C SER A 10 1.09 11.51 -20.50
N THR A 11 0.59 10.41 -19.93
CA THR A 11 1.11 9.83 -18.69
C THR A 11 2.25 8.84 -18.97
N MET A 12 3.33 8.89 -18.18
CA MET A 12 4.37 7.87 -18.19
C MET A 12 4.40 7.10 -16.87
N ILE A 13 4.52 5.78 -16.94
CA ILE A 13 4.75 4.89 -15.78
C ILE A 13 6.12 4.22 -15.99
N VAL A 14 6.95 4.19 -14.95
CA VAL A 14 8.33 3.68 -15.03
C VAL A 14 8.61 2.67 -13.93
N ARG A 15 9.12 1.48 -14.28
CA ARG A 15 9.70 0.51 -13.32
C ARG A 15 11.22 0.73 -13.26
N ILE A 16 11.68 1.26 -12.13
CA ILE A 16 13.09 1.24 -11.73
C ILE A 16 13.29 0.03 -10.80
N TRP A 17 14.43 -0.65 -10.91
CA TRP A 17 14.73 -1.83 -10.10
C TRP A 17 15.84 -1.52 -9.10
N SER A 18 15.43 -1.12 -7.89
CA SER A 18 16.30 -1.08 -6.72
C SER A 18 15.71 -1.98 -5.63
N ALA A 19 16.21 -3.20 -5.52
CA ALA A 19 15.63 -4.22 -4.65
C ALA A 19 15.80 -3.91 -3.15
N TRP A 20 16.88 -3.21 -2.79
CA TRP A 20 17.24 -2.84 -1.41
C TRP A 20 17.15 -1.34 -1.12
N LEU A 21 16.90 -0.48 -2.11
CA LEU A 21 16.77 0.99 -2.00
C LEU A 21 18.03 1.73 -1.47
N VAL A 22 19.17 1.05 -1.41
CA VAL A 22 20.48 1.56 -0.98
C VAL A 22 21.57 1.15 -1.96
N HIS A 23 22.69 1.88 -1.96
CA HIS A 23 23.85 1.57 -2.78
C HIS A 23 24.29 0.12 -2.56
N LYS A 24 24.63 -0.55 -3.67
CA LYS A 24 24.96 -1.97 -3.75
C LYS A 24 26.19 -2.19 -4.63
N THR A 25 27.10 -3.05 -4.19
CA THR A 25 28.24 -3.48 -5.00
C THR A 25 28.51 -4.97 -4.87
N SER A 26 29.05 -5.59 -5.92
CA SER A 26 29.55 -6.97 -5.90
C SER A 26 31.07 -7.04 -5.72
N GLU A 27 31.77 -5.92 -5.94
CA GLU A 27 33.24 -5.76 -5.82
C GLU A 27 33.75 -6.16 -4.43
N PRO A 28 35.00 -6.65 -4.29
CA PRO A 28 35.57 -6.94 -2.97
C PRO A 28 35.62 -5.69 -2.07
N PHE A 29 35.31 -5.86 -0.79
CA PHE A 29 35.30 -4.78 0.19
C PHE A 29 35.73 -5.30 1.57
N ASP A 30 36.81 -4.76 2.14
CA ASP A 30 37.43 -5.28 3.37
C ASP A 30 37.61 -6.82 3.28
N PHE A 31 37.17 -7.59 4.28
CA PHE A 31 37.21 -9.07 4.26
C PHE A 31 36.03 -9.72 3.50
N ALA A 32 35.17 -8.95 2.81
CA ALA A 32 34.10 -9.49 1.97
C ALA A 32 34.58 -9.72 0.52
N PRO A 33 34.64 -10.98 0.05
CA PRO A 33 35.11 -11.31 -1.29
C PRO A 33 34.13 -10.85 -2.37
N GLU A 34 34.59 -10.83 -3.62
CA GLU A 34 33.78 -10.60 -4.82
C GLU A 34 32.57 -11.55 -4.90
N GLY A 35 31.54 -11.18 -5.66
CA GLY A 35 30.36 -12.02 -5.95
C GLY A 35 29.30 -12.05 -4.84
N VAL A 36 29.65 -11.73 -3.59
CA VAL A 36 28.66 -11.48 -2.53
C VAL A 36 28.26 -10.00 -2.55
N VAL A 37 26.97 -9.70 -2.62
CA VAL A 37 26.47 -8.31 -2.66
C VAL A 37 26.68 -7.62 -1.31
N LYS A 38 27.37 -6.49 -1.29
CA LYS A 38 27.44 -5.56 -0.16
C LYS A 38 26.39 -4.46 -0.32
N LEU A 39 25.71 -4.12 0.76
CA LEU A 39 24.75 -3.02 0.83
C LEU A 39 25.28 -1.94 1.78
N HIS A 40 25.46 -0.72 1.28
CA HIS A 40 25.92 0.41 2.06
C HIS A 40 24.68 1.11 2.63
N LEU A 41 24.29 0.73 3.85
CA LEU A 41 22.97 1.03 4.41
C LEU A 41 22.71 2.52 4.65
N ASP A 42 23.76 3.33 4.72
CA ASP A 42 23.77 4.79 4.86
C ASP A 42 23.77 5.57 3.53
N ALA A 43 23.93 4.89 2.39
CA ALA A 43 23.87 5.50 1.05
C ALA A 43 22.61 5.03 0.29
N PRO A 44 21.76 5.95 -0.24
CA PRO A 44 20.66 5.55 -1.12
C PRO A 44 21.18 5.02 -2.46
N ASP A 45 20.37 4.24 -3.16
CA ASP A 45 20.68 3.68 -4.49
C ASP A 45 20.84 4.80 -5.54
N GLU A 46 22.06 4.98 -6.04
CA GLU A 46 22.45 6.10 -6.90
C GLU A 46 21.79 6.07 -8.29
N ASP A 47 21.66 4.87 -8.88
CA ASP A 47 20.94 4.64 -10.15
C ASP A 47 19.47 5.11 -10.04
N PHE A 48 18.85 4.92 -8.87
CA PHE A 48 17.51 5.42 -8.60
C PHE A 48 17.50 6.93 -8.30
N MET A 49 18.44 7.42 -7.48
CA MET A 49 18.48 8.82 -7.03
C MET A 49 18.61 9.82 -8.19
N GLU A 50 19.35 9.48 -9.26
CA GLU A 50 19.51 10.35 -10.45
C GLU A 50 18.16 10.78 -11.04
N PHE A 51 17.21 9.84 -11.17
CA PHE A 51 15.95 10.10 -11.89
C PHE A 51 14.85 10.72 -11.02
N ILE A 52 15.01 10.81 -9.69
CA ILE A 52 13.97 11.30 -8.76
C ILE A 52 13.35 12.64 -9.18
N PRO A 53 14.11 13.68 -9.62
CA PRO A 53 13.53 14.97 -10.01
C PRO A 53 12.59 14.92 -11.23
N SER A 54 12.59 13.82 -12.00
CA SER A 54 11.76 13.64 -13.20
C SER A 54 10.36 13.05 -12.94
N PHE A 55 9.99 12.79 -11.68
CA PHE A 55 8.74 12.14 -11.31
C PHE A 55 7.85 12.96 -10.38
N ASP A 56 6.60 13.20 -10.78
CA ASP A 56 5.56 13.79 -9.93
C ASP A 56 5.18 12.89 -8.75
N VAL A 57 5.19 11.58 -8.97
CA VAL A 57 4.80 10.54 -8.01
C VAL A 57 5.78 9.37 -8.06
N ILE A 58 6.23 8.92 -6.89
CA ILE A 58 7.17 7.80 -6.72
C ILE A 58 6.55 6.81 -5.72
N VAL A 59 6.44 5.55 -6.11
CA VAL A 59 6.00 4.46 -5.22
C VAL A 59 7.21 3.60 -4.83
N LEU A 60 7.62 3.67 -3.57
CA LEU A 60 8.74 2.90 -3.02
C LEU A 60 8.24 1.59 -2.41
N SER A 61 8.95 0.49 -2.68
CA SER A 61 8.70 -0.81 -2.03
C SER A 61 9.98 -1.65 -1.96
N SER A 62 10.22 -2.28 -0.82
CA SER A 62 11.28 -3.27 -0.60
C SER A 62 10.83 -4.27 0.50
N GLY A 63 11.69 -5.21 0.89
CA GLY A 63 11.40 -6.21 1.91
C GLY A 63 12.12 -7.53 1.66
N HIS A 64 11.50 -8.45 0.91
CA HIS A 64 11.93 -9.85 0.79
C HIS A 64 13.38 -10.06 0.30
N TRP A 65 13.98 -9.10 -0.42
CA TRP A 65 15.38 -9.19 -0.84
C TRP A 65 16.38 -9.12 0.33
N PHE A 66 15.97 -8.64 1.51
CA PHE A 66 16.74 -8.78 2.76
C PHE A 66 16.76 -10.23 3.30
N ALA A 67 16.12 -11.20 2.63
CA ALA A 67 16.34 -12.63 2.91
C ALA A 67 17.47 -13.27 2.07
N LYS A 68 17.91 -12.61 0.98
CA LYS A 68 18.99 -13.07 0.09
C LYS A 68 20.37 -12.90 0.74
N GLN A 69 21.35 -13.64 0.24
CA GLN A 69 22.73 -13.51 0.72
C GLN A 69 23.28 -12.10 0.47
N SER A 70 23.76 -11.44 1.52
CA SER A 70 24.30 -10.08 1.43
C SER A 70 25.17 -9.73 2.64
N VAL A 71 26.04 -8.72 2.46
CA VAL A 71 26.83 -8.07 3.52
C VAL A 71 26.24 -6.71 3.82
N TYR A 72 26.29 -6.28 5.08
CA TYR A 72 25.85 -4.96 5.51
C TYR A 72 27.05 -4.10 5.86
N VAL A 73 27.20 -3.00 5.13
CA VAL A 73 28.20 -1.95 5.35
C VAL A 73 27.50 -0.73 5.91
N LEU A 74 28.11 -0.07 6.89
CA LEU A 74 27.64 1.18 7.49
C LEU A 74 28.86 1.98 7.95
N SER A 75 28.94 3.27 7.62
CA SER A 75 30.08 4.14 7.93
C SER A 75 31.42 3.56 7.47
N ASN A 76 31.41 2.87 6.32
CA ASN A 76 32.53 2.14 5.72
C ASN A 76 33.09 0.97 6.58
N GLU A 77 32.35 0.47 7.57
CA GLU A 77 32.64 -0.79 8.26
C GLU A 77 31.67 -1.91 7.83
N ILE A 78 32.14 -3.17 7.78
CA ILE A 78 31.24 -4.33 7.75
C ILE A 78 30.61 -4.51 9.14
N VAL A 79 29.29 -4.31 9.22
CA VAL A 79 28.49 -4.36 10.45
C VAL A 79 27.61 -5.61 10.58
N GLY A 80 27.45 -6.38 9.50
CA GLY A 80 26.67 -7.61 9.52
C GLY A 80 26.47 -8.27 8.17
N GLY A 81 25.50 -9.17 8.07
CA GLY A 81 25.09 -9.81 6.83
C GLY A 81 23.87 -10.71 6.97
N GLN A 82 23.50 -11.34 5.87
CA GLN A 82 22.45 -12.35 5.76
C GLN A 82 22.98 -13.52 4.94
N LEU A 83 22.82 -14.75 5.45
CA LEU A 83 23.42 -15.97 4.88
C LEU A 83 24.94 -15.86 4.61
N TRP A 84 25.60 -14.87 5.21
CA TRP A 84 27.01 -14.57 5.07
C TRP A 84 27.50 -13.94 6.38
N TRP A 85 28.37 -14.67 7.09
CA TRP A 85 29.13 -14.18 8.24
C TRP A 85 30.31 -15.14 8.47
N PRO A 86 31.48 -14.92 7.82
CA PRO A 86 32.58 -15.89 7.84
C PRO A 86 33.27 -15.95 9.20
N ASP A 87 33.54 -14.79 9.82
CA ASP A 87 34.20 -14.71 11.12
C ASP A 87 33.19 -14.85 12.27
N LYS A 88 32.96 -16.10 12.68
CA LYS A 88 32.10 -16.46 13.82
C LYS A 88 32.68 -16.06 15.19
N SER A 89 33.91 -15.53 15.27
CA SER A 89 34.44 -14.97 16.52
C SER A 89 33.94 -13.55 16.77
N ARG A 90 33.58 -12.82 15.71
CA ARG A 90 32.96 -11.49 15.79
C ARG A 90 31.44 -11.61 15.95
N SER A 91 30.88 -10.80 16.83
CA SER A 91 29.43 -10.60 16.91
C SER A 91 28.95 -9.72 15.74
N MET A 92 27.89 -10.18 15.07
CA MET A 92 27.19 -9.39 14.06
C MET A 92 26.42 -8.25 14.75
N LYS A 93 26.71 -6.99 14.37
CA LYS A 93 26.06 -5.79 14.95
C LYS A 93 24.63 -5.62 14.40
N ILE A 94 24.44 -5.87 13.10
CA ILE A 94 23.20 -5.64 12.34
C ILE A 94 22.78 -6.92 11.62
N ASN A 95 21.54 -7.37 11.85
CA ASN A 95 20.92 -8.46 11.09
C ASN A 95 20.07 -7.90 9.94
N ASN A 96 19.44 -8.77 9.15
CA ASN A 96 18.63 -8.37 8.00
C ASN A 96 17.39 -7.51 8.33
N ILE A 97 16.77 -7.74 9.49
CA ILE A 97 15.62 -6.96 9.99
C ILE A 97 16.05 -5.54 10.37
N GLU A 98 17.22 -5.38 11.00
CA GLU A 98 17.81 -4.07 11.27
C GLU A 98 18.23 -3.39 9.96
N ALA A 99 18.90 -4.12 9.05
CA ALA A 99 19.34 -3.60 7.75
C ALA A 99 18.18 -3.06 6.90
N PHE A 100 17.05 -3.78 6.82
CA PHE A 100 15.83 -3.31 6.16
C PHE A 100 15.27 -2.03 6.80
N GLY A 101 15.29 -1.95 8.13
CA GLY A 101 14.85 -0.77 8.87
C GLY A 101 15.75 0.46 8.65
N ILE A 102 17.06 0.26 8.48
CA ILE A 102 18.02 1.33 8.17
C ILE A 102 17.87 1.75 6.71
N SER A 103 17.89 0.82 5.75
CA SER A 103 17.69 1.11 4.31
C SER A 103 16.41 1.92 4.06
N THR A 104 15.30 1.51 4.69
CA THR A 104 14.02 2.23 4.60
C THR A 104 14.14 3.66 5.13
N GLU A 105 14.87 3.87 6.23
CA GLU A 105 15.06 5.22 6.78
C GLU A 105 15.98 6.07 5.89
N THR A 106 17.07 5.48 5.37
CA THR A 106 18.02 6.13 4.47
C THR A 106 17.31 6.66 3.23
N ILE A 107 16.63 5.79 2.47
CA ILE A 107 15.97 6.24 1.23
C ILE A 107 14.85 7.24 1.50
N LEU A 108 14.02 7.02 2.54
CA LEU A 108 12.93 7.94 2.85
C LEU A 108 13.43 9.29 3.35
N THR A 109 14.52 9.31 4.13
CA THR A 109 15.19 10.56 4.51
C THR A 109 15.68 11.27 3.27
N SER A 110 16.36 10.57 2.34
CA SER A 110 16.82 11.13 1.07
C SER A 110 15.67 11.74 0.26
N MET A 111 14.52 11.07 0.13
CA MET A 111 13.35 11.65 -0.58
C MET A 111 12.92 13.01 0.00
N VAL A 112 12.91 13.15 1.34
CA VAL A 112 12.40 14.35 2.02
C VAL A 112 13.46 15.41 2.33
N THR A 113 14.72 15.15 2.00
CA THR A 113 15.81 16.15 2.05
C THR A 113 16.38 16.50 0.68
N HIS A 114 16.08 15.72 -0.37
CA HIS A 114 16.58 15.96 -1.73
C HIS A 114 16.24 17.39 -2.23
N PRO A 115 17.22 18.19 -2.68
CA PRO A 115 17.02 19.61 -2.95
C PRO A 115 16.08 19.85 -4.14
N ASN A 116 16.16 19.01 -5.17
CA ASN A 116 15.46 19.19 -6.44
C ASN A 116 14.17 18.36 -6.55
N TYR A 117 13.61 17.87 -5.44
CA TYR A 117 12.39 17.05 -5.43
C TYR A 117 11.30 17.63 -4.55
N THR A 118 10.10 17.76 -5.13
CA THR A 118 8.89 18.28 -4.46
C THR A 118 7.66 17.40 -4.69
N GLY A 119 7.84 16.24 -5.33
CA GLY A 119 6.77 15.32 -5.68
C GLY A 119 6.18 14.53 -4.51
N LEU A 120 5.36 13.54 -4.85
CA LEU A 120 4.66 12.65 -3.93
C LEU A 120 5.36 11.30 -3.83
N THR A 121 6.04 11.05 -2.70
CA THR A 121 6.55 9.73 -2.34
C THR A 121 5.48 8.95 -1.57
N ILE A 122 5.13 7.77 -2.08
CA ILE A 122 4.27 6.78 -1.44
C ILE A 122 5.15 5.59 -1.04
N LEU A 123 5.27 5.30 0.25
CA LEU A 123 5.82 4.04 0.72
C LEU A 123 4.71 2.99 0.72
N ARG A 124 4.86 1.93 -0.08
CA ARG A 124 4.07 0.69 0.09
C ARG A 124 4.66 -0.07 1.28
N SER A 125 3.84 -0.46 2.25
CA SER A 125 4.33 -1.28 3.35
C SER A 125 4.70 -2.71 2.93
N TYR A 126 5.17 -3.52 3.88
CA TYR A 126 5.73 -4.84 3.63
C TYR A 126 4.63 -5.79 3.10
N SER A 127 4.92 -6.49 1.99
CA SER A 127 3.97 -7.46 1.45
C SER A 127 4.02 -8.73 2.31
N PRO A 128 2.88 -9.24 2.81
CA PRO A 128 2.86 -10.53 3.46
C PRO A 128 3.16 -11.65 2.45
N ASP A 129 3.70 -12.75 2.96
CA ASP A 129 3.81 -14.03 2.26
C ASP A 129 3.08 -15.13 3.05
N HIS A 130 2.54 -16.13 2.35
CA HIS A 130 1.61 -17.13 2.92
C HIS A 130 2.08 -18.57 2.68
N TYR A 131 3.34 -18.87 3.03
CA TYR A 131 3.85 -20.24 3.02
C TYR A 131 3.39 -21.02 4.27
N GLU A 132 2.58 -22.06 4.10
CA GLU A 132 2.24 -23.02 5.16
C GLU A 132 3.05 -24.33 5.02
N GLY A 133 3.32 -25.00 6.14
CA GLY A 133 4.04 -26.28 6.17
C GLY A 133 5.56 -26.20 5.93
N GLY A 134 6.10 -25.01 5.67
CA GLY A 134 7.52 -24.74 5.43
C GLY A 134 7.73 -23.29 4.98
N ALA A 135 8.97 -22.92 4.67
CA ALA A 135 9.31 -21.66 4.02
C ALA A 135 9.48 -21.83 2.51
N TRP A 136 9.68 -20.72 1.78
CA TRP A 136 9.88 -20.69 0.32
C TRP A 136 10.98 -21.65 -0.19
N ASN A 137 11.99 -21.95 0.62
CA ASN A 137 13.11 -22.85 0.32
C ASN A 137 13.06 -24.20 1.06
N THR A 138 12.05 -24.46 1.90
CA THR A 138 11.93 -25.71 2.69
C THR A 138 10.62 -26.47 2.44
N GLY A 139 9.92 -26.15 1.35
CA GLY A 139 8.73 -26.88 0.89
C GLY A 139 7.39 -26.29 1.32
N GLY A 140 7.36 -25.03 1.75
CA GLY A 140 6.13 -24.32 2.12
C GLY A 140 5.17 -24.13 0.93
N SER A 141 3.87 -23.98 1.23
CA SER A 141 2.82 -23.92 0.21
C SER A 141 1.59 -23.10 0.60
N CYS A 142 0.93 -22.56 -0.42
CA CYS A 142 -0.37 -21.89 -0.40
C CYS A 142 -1.41 -22.64 -1.27
N THR A 143 -1.11 -23.88 -1.67
CA THR A 143 -2.05 -24.74 -2.40
C THR A 143 -3.35 -24.93 -1.61
N GLY A 144 -4.49 -24.76 -2.27
CA GLY A 144 -5.82 -24.96 -1.66
C GLY A 144 -6.42 -23.72 -0.99
N LYS A 145 -5.72 -22.58 -0.99
CA LYS A 145 -6.32 -21.28 -0.64
C LYS A 145 -7.04 -20.73 -1.87
N VAL A 146 -8.37 -20.63 -1.80
CA VAL A 146 -9.25 -20.30 -2.94
C VAL A 146 -10.31 -19.23 -2.62
N LYS A 147 -10.20 -18.62 -1.44
CA LYS A 147 -11.00 -17.50 -0.95
C LYS A 147 -10.19 -16.72 0.10
N PRO A 148 -10.46 -15.43 0.33
CA PRO A 148 -9.87 -14.71 1.47
C PRO A 148 -10.21 -15.36 2.82
N LEU A 149 -9.35 -15.14 3.82
CA LEU A 149 -9.64 -15.46 5.22
C LEU A 149 -10.86 -14.67 5.72
N ALA A 150 -11.68 -15.29 6.56
CA ALA A 150 -12.82 -14.63 7.18
C ALA A 150 -12.38 -13.68 8.32
N PRO A 151 -13.24 -12.74 8.75
CA PRO A 151 -12.93 -11.83 9.86
C PRO A 151 -12.60 -12.61 11.15
N GLY A 152 -11.40 -12.44 11.67
CA GLY A 152 -10.91 -13.15 12.85
C GLY A 152 -10.18 -14.49 12.58
N GLU A 153 -10.05 -14.92 11.32
CA GLU A 153 -9.21 -16.07 10.93
C GLU A 153 -7.74 -15.69 10.65
N LEU A 154 -7.40 -14.39 10.66
CA LEU A 154 -6.02 -13.92 10.45
C LEU A 154 -5.10 -14.35 11.59
N VAL A 155 -3.97 -14.98 11.24
CA VAL A 155 -2.90 -15.38 12.16
C VAL A 155 -1.71 -14.44 11.99
N GLU A 156 -1.20 -13.89 13.09
CA GLU A 156 -0.02 -13.02 13.10
C GLU A 156 1.23 -13.75 12.56
N ASN A 157 1.96 -13.12 11.64
CA ASN A 157 3.21 -13.62 11.09
C ASN A 157 4.35 -12.76 11.64
N GLY A 158 4.92 -13.19 12.77
CA GLY A 158 5.88 -12.39 13.52
C GLY A 158 7.11 -11.90 12.75
N PHE A 159 7.48 -12.51 11.61
CA PHE A 159 8.51 -11.95 10.73
C PHE A 159 7.96 -10.76 9.93
N THR A 160 6.81 -10.94 9.27
CA THR A 160 6.06 -9.88 8.56
C THR A 160 5.76 -8.70 9.50
N ASP A 161 5.28 -8.97 10.72
CA ASP A 161 4.92 -7.94 11.70
C ASP A 161 6.14 -7.15 12.17
N ILE A 162 7.29 -7.82 12.38
CA ILE A 162 8.55 -7.15 12.74
C ILE A 162 9.09 -6.33 11.58
N MET A 163 9.02 -6.82 10.34
CA MET A 163 9.45 -6.08 9.15
C MET A 163 8.59 -4.83 8.93
N HIS A 164 7.26 -4.97 8.93
CA HIS A 164 6.32 -3.83 8.90
C HIS A 164 6.62 -2.81 9.99
N LYS A 165 6.77 -3.26 11.25
CA LYS A 165 7.11 -2.42 12.39
C LYS A 165 8.44 -1.68 12.25
N LYS A 166 9.44 -2.27 11.59
CA LYS A 166 10.69 -1.56 11.24
C LYS A 166 10.45 -0.49 10.19
N GLN A 167 9.68 -0.82 9.15
CA GLN A 167 9.37 0.05 8.02
C GLN A 167 8.53 1.28 8.44
N VAL A 168 7.47 1.09 9.22
CA VAL A 168 6.64 2.20 9.77
C VAL A 168 7.48 3.10 10.67
N ARG A 169 8.28 2.53 11.58
CA ARG A 169 9.18 3.32 12.44
C ARG A 169 10.21 4.11 11.64
N ALA A 170 10.69 3.60 10.51
CA ALA A 170 11.63 4.29 9.63
C ALA A 170 10.94 5.47 8.91
N PHE A 171 9.71 5.27 8.42
CA PHE A 171 8.85 6.31 7.87
C PHE A 171 8.57 7.44 8.88
N ASP A 172 8.24 7.11 10.13
CA ASP A 172 8.03 8.09 11.22
C ASP A 172 9.28 8.93 11.53
N ARG A 173 10.48 8.33 11.40
CA ARG A 173 11.76 9.04 11.58
C ARG A 173 12.09 9.92 10.37
N ALA A 174 11.83 9.45 9.15
CA ALA A 174 12.03 10.23 7.94
C ALA A 174 11.15 11.50 7.91
N ILE A 175 9.86 11.41 8.26
CA ILE A 175 8.96 12.57 8.32
C ILE A 175 9.51 13.67 9.25
N LYS A 176 10.14 13.31 10.36
CA LYS A 176 10.73 14.25 11.33
C LYS A 176 12.03 14.91 10.82
N LYS A 177 12.64 14.39 9.76
CA LYS A 177 13.84 14.93 9.09
C LYS A 177 13.51 15.73 7.82
N ALA A 178 12.24 15.85 7.43
CA ALA A 178 11.84 16.42 6.15
C ALA A 178 12.16 17.92 6.03
N THR A 179 13.07 18.31 5.14
CA THR A 179 13.48 19.71 4.90
C THR A 179 12.92 20.29 3.60
N ASN A 180 12.68 19.46 2.57
CA ASN A 180 12.15 19.92 1.29
C ASN A 180 10.60 20.04 1.31
N LYS A 181 10.01 20.41 0.16
CA LYS A 181 8.55 20.56 -0.02
C LYS A 181 7.83 19.28 -0.48
N SER A 182 8.53 18.14 -0.55
CA SER A 182 7.92 16.88 -0.98
C SER A 182 6.85 16.37 0.00
N LYS A 183 5.98 15.49 -0.52
CA LYS A 183 4.92 14.83 0.22
C LYS A 183 5.31 13.37 0.46
N LEU A 184 5.26 12.91 1.72
CA LEU A 184 5.53 11.52 2.08
C LEU A 184 4.25 10.87 2.66
N ARG A 185 3.86 9.70 2.14
CA ARG A 185 2.62 8.97 2.44
C ARG A 185 2.86 7.49 2.66
N LEU A 186 2.08 6.85 3.54
CA LEU A 186 2.18 5.42 3.82
C LEU A 186 0.91 4.72 3.31
N MET A 187 1.12 3.85 2.33
CA MET A 187 0.11 2.94 1.81
C MET A 187 0.27 1.60 2.52
N ASP A 188 -0.52 1.40 3.58
CA ASP A 188 -0.37 0.22 4.42
C ASP A 188 -1.17 -0.97 3.87
N ILE A 189 -0.44 -1.96 3.38
CA ILE A 189 -0.97 -3.20 2.79
C ILE A 189 -0.80 -4.42 3.71
N THR A 190 -0.01 -4.36 4.77
CA THR A 190 0.41 -5.58 5.48
C THR A 190 -0.77 -6.30 6.14
N GLU A 191 -1.58 -5.61 6.94
CA GLU A 191 -2.82 -6.19 7.52
C GLU A 191 -3.87 -6.51 6.43
N PRO A 192 -4.26 -5.59 5.51
CA PRO A 192 -5.28 -5.86 4.50
C PRO A 192 -5.00 -7.09 3.62
N PHE A 193 -3.73 -7.35 3.30
CA PHE A 193 -3.35 -8.44 2.41
C PHE A 193 -2.91 -9.72 3.14
N GLY A 194 -2.78 -9.69 4.48
CA GLY A 194 -2.71 -10.90 5.30
C GLY A 194 -4.00 -11.75 5.21
N TYR A 195 -5.13 -11.12 4.88
CA TYR A 195 -6.37 -11.84 4.56
C TYR A 195 -6.37 -12.52 3.18
N ARG A 196 -5.37 -12.26 2.33
CA ARG A 196 -5.40 -12.57 0.89
C ARG A 196 -4.56 -13.77 0.46
N HIS A 197 -4.44 -14.78 1.31
CA HIS A 197 -3.71 -16.02 0.98
C HIS A 197 -4.18 -16.77 -0.29
N ASP A 198 -5.35 -16.41 -0.83
CA ASP A 198 -5.93 -16.87 -2.10
C ASP A 198 -5.33 -16.21 -3.35
N GLY A 199 -4.68 -15.06 -3.21
CA GLY A 199 -4.25 -14.23 -4.31
C GLY A 199 -2.86 -14.53 -4.88
N HIS A 200 -2.23 -15.63 -4.44
CA HIS A 200 -0.88 -16.03 -4.86
C HIS A 200 -0.92 -17.00 -6.05
N PRO A 201 0.10 -16.99 -6.94
CA PRO A 201 0.20 -17.97 -8.03
C PRO A 201 0.29 -19.42 -7.54
N GLY A 202 0.86 -19.67 -6.36
CA GLY A 202 1.01 -21.01 -5.78
C GLY A 202 1.78 -21.93 -6.74
N PRO A 203 1.17 -23.00 -7.29
CA PRO A 203 1.82 -23.83 -8.30
C PRO A 203 2.00 -23.12 -9.65
N TYR A 204 1.15 -22.15 -10.00
CA TYR A 204 1.02 -21.56 -11.35
C TYR A 204 2.11 -20.54 -11.70
N ARG A 205 3.38 -20.89 -11.43
CA ARG A 205 4.58 -20.09 -11.74
C ARG A 205 5.00 -20.11 -13.22
N SER A 206 4.35 -20.94 -14.04
CA SER A 206 4.74 -21.18 -15.42
C SER A 206 3.97 -20.26 -16.38
N PRO A 207 4.64 -19.52 -17.29
CA PRO A 207 3.95 -18.86 -18.40
C PRO A 207 3.49 -19.85 -19.48
N ASP A 208 4.06 -21.07 -19.53
CA ASP A 208 3.52 -22.18 -20.33
C ASP A 208 2.34 -22.81 -19.57
N PRO A 209 1.09 -22.72 -20.09
CA PRO A 209 -0.10 -23.27 -19.46
C PRO A 209 -0.16 -24.81 -19.50
N ASN A 210 0.66 -25.46 -20.32
CA ASN A 210 0.70 -26.91 -20.45
C ASN A 210 1.65 -27.58 -19.44
N LYS A 211 2.49 -26.78 -18.76
CA LYS A 211 3.50 -27.28 -17.82
C LYS A 211 2.83 -27.84 -16.56
N ILE A 212 2.59 -29.15 -16.55
CA ILE A 212 1.92 -29.81 -15.42
C ILE A 212 2.81 -29.76 -14.17
N THR A 213 2.47 -28.86 -13.25
CA THR A 213 3.11 -28.68 -11.94
C THR A 213 2.70 -29.83 -11.01
N LYS A 214 3.31 -31.00 -11.18
CA LYS A 214 3.09 -32.18 -10.33
C LYS A 214 3.92 -32.11 -9.05
N ARG A 215 3.52 -32.87 -8.02
CA ARG A 215 4.35 -33.12 -6.84
C ARG A 215 5.64 -33.85 -7.24
N GLY A 216 6.71 -33.66 -6.47
CA GLY A 216 7.94 -34.42 -6.62
C GLY A 216 7.76 -35.91 -6.29
N PRO A 217 8.72 -36.79 -6.64
CA PRO A 217 8.71 -38.20 -6.24
C PRO A 217 8.72 -38.42 -4.72
N ASP A 218 9.18 -37.40 -3.97
CA ASP A 218 9.15 -37.31 -2.50
C ASP A 218 7.79 -36.86 -1.94
N GLY A 219 6.79 -36.66 -2.79
CA GLY A 219 5.46 -36.19 -2.42
C GLY A 219 5.37 -34.70 -2.10
N ARG A 220 6.47 -33.92 -2.16
CA ARG A 220 6.43 -32.47 -1.89
C ARG A 220 5.66 -31.72 -2.98
N PRO A 221 4.99 -30.59 -2.66
CA PRO A 221 4.43 -29.71 -3.69
C PRO A 221 5.51 -29.26 -4.68
N PRO A 222 5.16 -29.02 -5.96
CA PRO A 222 6.08 -28.33 -6.88
C PRO A 222 6.46 -26.95 -6.30
N PRO A 223 7.65 -26.41 -6.59
CA PRO A 223 8.09 -25.11 -6.07
C PRO A 223 7.01 -24.04 -6.19
N GLN A 224 6.48 -23.62 -5.04
CA GLN A 224 5.35 -22.69 -4.98
C GLN A 224 5.83 -21.25 -5.12
N ASP A 225 4.93 -20.34 -5.43
CA ASP A 225 5.11 -18.90 -5.20
C ASP A 225 3.95 -18.38 -4.36
N CYS A 226 4.25 -18.14 -3.08
CA CYS A 226 3.33 -17.59 -2.09
C CYS A 226 3.81 -16.22 -1.60
N LEU A 227 4.51 -15.49 -2.49
CA LEU A 227 5.15 -14.19 -2.22
C LEU A 227 4.75 -13.16 -3.29
N HIS A 228 4.80 -13.54 -4.56
CA HIS A 228 4.23 -12.75 -5.65
C HIS A 228 2.71 -12.95 -5.73
N TRP A 229 2.04 -12.11 -6.52
CA TRP A 229 0.58 -11.99 -6.54
C TRP A 229 0.04 -12.18 -7.96
N CYS A 230 -1.14 -12.78 -8.08
CA CYS A 230 -1.83 -12.94 -9.36
C CYS A 230 -2.24 -11.60 -9.97
N MET A 231 -2.26 -11.55 -11.31
CA MET A 231 -2.82 -10.45 -12.11
C MET A 231 -3.83 -11.03 -13.11
N PRO A 232 -5.07 -10.53 -13.15
CA PRO A 232 -5.66 -9.57 -12.20
C PRO A 232 -5.79 -10.19 -10.79
N GLY A 233 -5.99 -9.37 -9.77
CA GLY A 233 -5.98 -9.82 -8.38
C GLY A 233 -5.56 -8.76 -7.35
N PRO A 234 -4.90 -9.15 -6.24
CA PRO A 234 -4.59 -8.28 -5.11
C PRO A 234 -3.86 -6.95 -5.45
N VAL A 235 -3.03 -6.96 -6.49
CA VAL A 235 -2.30 -5.76 -6.92
C VAL A 235 -3.21 -4.71 -7.58
N ASP A 236 -4.38 -5.10 -8.08
CA ASP A 236 -5.39 -4.16 -8.58
C ASP A 236 -5.91 -3.30 -7.41
N THR A 237 -6.15 -3.91 -6.26
CA THR A 237 -6.52 -3.20 -5.02
C THR A 237 -5.35 -2.35 -4.47
N TRP A 238 -4.08 -2.70 -4.73
CA TRP A 238 -2.95 -1.79 -4.45
C TRP A 238 -2.99 -0.57 -5.36
N ASN A 239 -3.32 -0.74 -6.65
CA ASN A 239 -3.45 0.36 -7.59
C ASN A 239 -4.62 1.29 -7.22
N GLU A 240 -5.76 0.77 -6.74
CA GLU A 240 -6.84 1.56 -6.13
C GLU A 240 -6.33 2.45 -4.97
N PHE A 241 -5.49 1.90 -4.08
CA PHE A 241 -4.89 2.69 -3.00
C PHE A 241 -3.92 3.76 -3.51
N VAL A 242 -3.08 3.46 -4.50
CA VAL A 242 -2.18 4.45 -5.14
C VAL A 242 -3.00 5.58 -5.77
N LEU A 243 -4.03 5.25 -6.54
CA LEU A 243 -4.89 6.21 -7.23
C LEU A 243 -5.61 7.13 -6.25
N GLU A 244 -6.13 6.62 -5.12
CA GLU A 244 -6.79 7.45 -4.10
C GLU A 244 -5.80 8.36 -3.34
N ILE A 245 -4.55 7.93 -3.12
CA ILE A 245 -3.52 8.80 -2.52
C ILE A 245 -3.16 9.93 -3.50
N ILE A 246 -2.93 9.62 -4.78
CA ILE A 246 -2.67 10.62 -5.82
C ILE A 246 -3.86 11.59 -5.91
N ARG A 247 -5.08 11.06 -6.04
CA ARG A 247 -6.32 11.85 -6.11
C ARG A 247 -6.39 12.87 -4.98
N ARG A 248 -6.26 12.44 -3.72
CA ARG A 248 -6.29 13.32 -2.54
C ARG A 248 -5.23 14.40 -2.59
N GLU A 249 -4.02 14.06 -3.01
CA GLU A 249 -2.89 15.00 -2.97
C GLU A 249 -2.90 16.03 -4.10
N PHE A 250 -3.59 15.77 -5.21
CA PHE A 250 -3.71 16.73 -6.32
C PHE A 250 -5.06 17.48 -6.31
N GLU A 251 -6.19 16.84 -5.94
CA GLU A 251 -7.49 17.55 -5.78
C GLU A 251 -7.42 18.62 -4.68
N ARG A 252 -6.77 18.33 -3.53
CA ARG A 252 -6.60 19.31 -2.43
C ARG A 252 -5.79 20.54 -2.82
N SER A 253 -4.93 20.45 -3.82
CA SER A 253 -4.15 21.60 -4.31
C SER A 253 -4.97 22.55 -5.18
N GLN A 254 -6.06 22.08 -5.80
CA GLN A 254 -6.96 22.96 -6.55
C GLN A 254 -7.93 23.72 -5.64
N SER A 255 -8.49 23.06 -4.61
CA SER A 255 -9.43 23.72 -3.68
C SER A 255 -8.81 24.91 -2.93
N SER A 256 -7.49 24.90 -2.70
CA SER A 256 -6.76 26.03 -2.10
C SER A 256 -6.61 27.27 -3.00
N LEU A 257 -6.76 27.17 -4.34
CA LEU A 257 -6.70 28.34 -5.22
C LEU A 257 -8.02 29.11 -5.29
N PHE A 258 -9.16 28.42 -5.20
CA PHE A 258 -10.48 29.06 -5.33
C PHE A 258 -10.92 29.89 -4.12
N GLN A 259 -10.16 29.88 -3.02
CA GLN A 259 -10.54 30.51 -1.75
C GLN A 259 -10.17 32.02 -1.67
N PHE A 260 -9.54 32.59 -2.71
CA PHE A 260 -9.08 33.98 -2.76
C PHE A 260 -9.76 34.85 -3.85
N GLY A 261 -10.87 34.40 -4.44
CA GLY A 261 -11.56 35.16 -5.50
C GLY A 261 -13.08 34.94 -5.55
N GLY A 262 -13.84 35.77 -4.84
CA GLY A 262 -15.31 35.81 -4.93
C GLY A 262 -15.87 37.11 -4.32
N PRO A 263 -16.77 37.84 -5.01
CA PRO A 263 -17.25 39.15 -4.56
C PRO A 263 -18.30 39.05 -3.44
N THR A 264 -18.27 40.00 -2.50
CA THR A 264 -19.24 40.11 -1.42
C THR A 264 -20.59 40.64 -1.89
N VAL A 265 -21.66 39.88 -1.64
CA VAL A 265 -23.05 40.32 -1.80
C VAL A 265 -23.69 40.49 -0.43
N THR A 266 -24.23 41.68 -0.16
CA THR A 266 -24.86 42.03 1.12
C THR A 266 -26.35 41.70 1.11
N THR A 267 -26.85 40.99 2.14
CA THR A 267 -28.28 40.69 2.32
C THR A 267 -28.77 41.12 3.70
N LEU A 268 -29.91 41.80 3.75
CA LEU A 268 -30.57 42.27 4.97
C LEU A 268 -31.33 41.14 5.71
N PRO A 269 -31.51 41.22 7.04
CA PRO A 269 -32.22 40.19 7.81
C PRO A 269 -33.75 40.30 7.71
N ALA A 270 -34.43 39.15 7.74
CA ALA A 270 -35.89 39.05 7.85
C ALA A 270 -36.32 38.56 9.25
N SER A 271 -37.61 38.72 9.57
CA SER A 271 -38.18 38.61 10.92
C SER A 271 -38.37 37.16 11.43
N ALA A 272 -38.42 37.03 12.76
CA ALA A 272 -38.70 35.76 13.44
C ALA A 272 -40.21 35.44 13.54
N GLY A 273 -40.56 34.15 13.48
CA GLY A 273 -41.88 33.58 13.75
C GLY A 273 -41.84 32.58 14.92
N THR A 274 -43.00 32.27 15.52
CA THR A 274 -43.12 31.73 16.89
C THR A 274 -43.30 30.21 17.04
N ASP A 275 -43.08 29.73 18.28
CA ASP A 275 -43.23 28.35 18.78
C ASP A 275 -44.43 27.51 18.28
N VAL A 276 -44.20 26.19 18.14
CA VAL A 276 -45.02 25.16 18.83
C VAL A 276 -44.15 23.98 19.29
N LYS A 277 -44.28 23.54 20.55
CA LYS A 277 -43.73 22.28 21.08
C LYS A 277 -44.80 21.18 21.15
N LYS A 278 -44.45 19.92 20.86
CA LYS A 278 -45.20 18.73 21.33
C LYS A 278 -44.27 17.51 21.55
N LYS A 279 -44.75 16.52 22.32
CA LYS A 279 -43.91 15.56 23.08
C LYS A 279 -43.69 14.21 22.37
N ARG A 280 -42.60 13.52 22.75
CA ARG A 280 -42.32 12.11 22.41
C ARG A 280 -43.25 11.16 23.19
N GLY A 281 -43.54 9.99 22.62
CA GLY A 281 -44.19 8.85 23.29
C GLY A 281 -43.48 7.52 22.99
N ARG A 282 -43.57 6.54 23.90
CA ARG A 282 -42.96 5.20 23.79
C ARG A 282 -43.88 4.14 24.42
N PRO A 283 -44.37 3.14 23.66
CA PRO A 283 -45.07 1.98 24.23
C PRO A 283 -44.15 1.01 25.00
N ARG A 284 -44.74 0.18 25.86
CA ARG A 284 -44.06 -0.86 26.67
C ARG A 284 -44.62 -2.27 26.38
N LYS A 285 -43.89 -3.28 26.86
CA LYS A 285 -44.09 -4.73 26.70
C LYS A 285 -44.97 -5.32 27.81
N TYR A 286 -45.72 -6.38 27.50
CA TYR A 286 -46.33 -7.32 28.47
C TYR A 286 -46.24 -8.77 27.96
N GLY A 287 -46.44 -9.74 28.86
CA GLY A 287 -46.44 -11.19 28.63
C GLY A 287 -46.58 -11.96 29.96
N PRO A 288 -47.03 -13.23 29.90
CA PRO A 288 -46.34 -14.36 30.55
C PRO A 288 -46.25 -15.57 29.57
N ASP A 289 -46.45 -16.83 30.01
CA ASP A 289 -45.41 -17.85 30.29
C ASP A 289 -46.03 -19.24 29.94
N GLY A 290 -45.43 -20.44 30.02
CA GLY A 290 -44.18 -21.02 30.58
C GLY A 290 -44.21 -22.56 30.36
N THR A 291 -43.38 -23.48 30.90
CA THR A 291 -42.12 -23.44 31.69
C THR A 291 -41.47 -24.86 31.68
N LEU A 292 -40.16 -24.95 31.38
CA LEU A 292 -39.20 -26.08 31.60
C LEU A 292 -39.41 -27.50 31.00
N ALA A 293 -38.34 -28.00 30.35
CA ALA A 293 -37.85 -29.40 30.38
C ALA A 293 -36.35 -29.43 30.00
N THR A 294 -35.58 -30.46 30.43
CA THR A 294 -34.10 -30.50 30.33
C THR A 294 -33.57 -31.90 29.96
N ALA A 295 -32.64 -32.02 28.99
CA ALA A 295 -31.83 -33.24 28.81
C ALA A 295 -30.51 -33.04 28.02
N LEU A 296 -29.40 -33.35 28.69
CA LEU A 296 -28.19 -34.13 28.29
C LEU A 296 -27.51 -33.98 26.90
N SER A 297 -26.16 -34.05 26.93
CA SER A 297 -25.25 -34.21 25.78
C SER A 297 -24.84 -35.68 25.57
N PRO A 298 -24.02 -36.00 24.53
CA PRO A 298 -22.59 -36.21 24.80
C PRO A 298 -21.61 -35.83 23.65
N MET A 299 -20.31 -35.95 23.93
CA MET A 299 -19.20 -35.91 22.95
C MET A 299 -18.52 -37.28 22.84
N PRO A 300 -17.84 -37.62 21.72
CA PRO A 300 -16.56 -38.34 21.72
C PRO A 300 -15.40 -37.31 21.79
N ILE A 301 -14.31 -37.44 22.56
CA ILE A 301 -13.46 -38.58 22.96
C ILE A 301 -12.46 -39.01 21.86
N SER A 302 -11.21 -39.22 22.29
CA SER A 302 -9.99 -39.30 21.48
C SER A 302 -9.34 -40.69 21.51
N SER A 303 -8.57 -41.00 20.47
CA SER A 303 -7.58 -42.09 20.42
C SER A 303 -6.60 -41.86 19.26
N SER A 304 -5.38 -42.41 19.21
CA SER A 304 -4.33 -42.61 20.22
C SER A 304 -3.05 -43.06 19.48
N ILE A 305 -1.87 -42.88 20.08
CA ILE A 305 -0.55 -43.14 19.44
C ILE A 305 -0.14 -44.63 19.59
N PRO A 306 0.69 -45.17 18.68
CA PRO A 306 1.91 -45.85 19.13
C PRO A 306 3.20 -45.29 18.46
N LEU A 307 4.32 -45.35 19.20
CA LEU A 307 5.63 -44.78 18.82
C LEU A 307 6.68 -45.85 18.51
N THR A 308 7.51 -45.60 17.50
CA THR A 308 8.98 -45.85 17.45
C THR A 308 9.55 -45.18 16.20
N GLY A 309 10.70 -44.49 16.20
CA GLY A 309 11.60 -44.16 17.30
C GLY A 309 12.62 -43.06 16.93
N GLU A 310 13.24 -42.49 17.97
CA GLU A 310 14.49 -41.69 18.03
C GLU A 310 14.87 -40.67 16.93
N LEU A 311 14.96 -39.39 17.31
CA LEU A 311 16.24 -38.66 17.45
C LEU A 311 16.02 -37.37 18.28
N SER A 312 17.09 -36.75 18.80
CA SER A 312 17.02 -35.88 19.99
C SER A 312 17.32 -34.39 19.74
N ALA A 313 16.49 -33.49 20.31
CA ALA A 313 16.78 -32.05 20.39
C ALA A 313 16.11 -31.37 21.61
N TRP A 314 16.92 -30.63 22.38
CA TRP A 314 16.62 -29.57 23.38
C TRP A 314 15.41 -29.69 24.35
N LYS A 315 15.71 -29.70 25.66
CA LYS A 315 14.72 -29.65 26.76
C LYS A 315 14.06 -28.26 26.87
N ARG A 316 12.76 -28.22 27.22
CA ARG A 316 12.09 -27.06 27.85
C ARG A 316 11.60 -27.44 29.25
N GLY A 317 11.77 -26.56 30.23
CA GLY A 317 11.25 -26.76 31.59
C GLY A 317 9.75 -26.51 31.68
N ARG A 318 9.06 -27.18 32.62
CA ARG A 318 7.63 -26.96 32.90
C ARG A 318 7.44 -25.74 33.82
N GLY A 319 6.53 -24.84 33.43
CA GLY A 319 5.89 -23.83 34.27
C GLY A 319 4.37 -24.05 34.30
N ARG A 320 3.68 -23.50 35.31
CA ARG A 320 2.22 -23.70 35.51
C ARG A 320 1.38 -22.78 34.62
N PRO A 321 0.12 -23.14 34.28
CA PRO A 321 -0.78 -22.28 33.52
C PRO A 321 -1.28 -21.10 34.36
N LEU A 322 -1.54 -19.98 33.67
CA LEU A 322 -2.26 -18.80 34.19
C LEU A 322 -3.28 -18.36 33.14
N GLU A 323 -4.39 -17.76 33.57
CA GLU A 323 -5.58 -17.51 32.75
C GLU A 323 -5.32 -16.58 31.55
N SER A 324 -5.88 -16.93 30.40
CA SER A 324 -5.75 -16.20 29.13
C SER A 324 -6.68 -14.98 29.06
N VAL A 325 -6.36 -13.96 29.87
CA VAL A 325 -7.03 -12.65 29.82
C VAL A 325 -6.84 -12.02 28.43
N LYS A 326 -7.95 -11.82 27.69
CA LYS A 326 -7.95 -11.09 26.41
C LYS A 326 -7.55 -9.62 26.61
N LYS A 327 -6.27 -9.29 26.39
CA LYS A 327 -5.82 -7.91 26.20
C LYS A 327 -5.80 -7.56 24.72
N GLN A 328 -6.77 -6.76 24.27
CA GLN A 328 -6.58 -5.96 23.06
C GLN A 328 -5.53 -4.88 23.36
N TYR A 329 -4.35 -5.00 22.79
CA TYR A 329 -3.32 -3.94 22.87
C TYR A 329 -3.66 -2.81 21.92
N LYS A 330 -4.58 -1.94 22.35
CA LYS A 330 -4.88 -0.67 21.69
C LYS A 330 -3.68 0.27 21.86
N TYR A 331 -2.75 0.24 20.91
CA TYR A 331 -1.61 1.15 20.90
C TYR A 331 -2.08 2.59 20.67
N GLU A 332 -1.64 3.51 21.54
CA GLU A 332 -1.99 4.92 21.51
C GLU A 332 -0.86 5.71 20.83
N TYR A 333 -1.20 6.46 19.78
CA TYR A 333 -0.26 7.19 18.95
C TYR A 333 -0.22 8.67 19.35
N GLU A 334 0.84 9.08 20.05
CA GLU A 334 1.08 10.50 20.37
C GLU A 334 1.52 11.27 19.13
N SER A 335 0.57 11.95 18.50
CA SER A 335 0.78 12.79 17.32
C SER A 335 1.14 14.23 17.71
N THR A 336 2.40 14.63 17.50
CA THR A 336 2.88 15.99 17.78
C THR A 336 3.40 16.68 16.52
N GLY A 337 2.81 17.84 16.15
CA GLY A 337 3.41 18.81 15.22
C GLY A 337 3.19 18.59 13.71
N GLU A 338 2.18 19.28 13.15
CA GLU A 338 2.05 19.85 11.79
C GLU A 338 2.38 19.08 10.49
N ARG A 339 3.03 17.92 10.48
CA ARG A 339 3.18 17.07 9.27
C ARG A 339 2.36 15.79 9.41
N ILE A 340 1.08 15.89 9.02
CA ILE A 340 0.13 14.77 9.06
C ILE A 340 0.56 13.68 8.07
N ALA A 341 1.03 12.54 8.61
CA ALA A 341 1.10 11.28 7.90
C ALA A 341 -0.32 10.79 7.59
N TYR A 342 -0.68 10.72 6.30
CA TYR A 342 -1.91 10.06 5.88
C TYR A 342 -1.65 8.58 5.61
N LEU A 343 -2.41 7.73 6.32
CA LEU A 343 -2.39 6.28 6.26
C LEU A 343 -3.59 5.79 5.44
N VAL A 344 -3.32 5.03 4.37
CA VAL A 344 -4.34 4.21 3.70
C VAL A 344 -4.24 2.78 4.22
N GLY A 345 -5.39 2.09 4.34
CA GLY A 345 -5.48 0.71 4.83
C GLY A 345 -5.64 0.55 6.35
N ALA A 346 -5.22 1.54 7.14
CA ALA A 346 -5.18 1.44 8.61
C ALA A 346 -6.55 1.22 9.29
N ASN A 347 -6.53 0.43 10.39
CA ASN A 347 -7.70 -0.10 11.09
C ASN A 347 -8.62 -0.88 10.15
N PHE A 348 -8.07 -1.86 9.45
CA PHE A 348 -8.79 -2.63 8.44
C PHE A 348 -9.93 -3.46 9.04
N THR A 349 -10.95 -3.78 8.24
CA THR A 349 -11.99 -4.74 8.61
C THR A 349 -12.61 -5.32 7.33
N PRO A 350 -12.40 -6.60 7.03
CA PRO A 350 -13.04 -7.26 5.89
C PRO A 350 -14.51 -7.59 6.16
N HIS A 351 -15.32 -7.58 5.10
CA HIS A 351 -16.74 -7.94 5.10
C HIS A 351 -17.07 -8.76 3.85
N VAL A 352 -18.08 -9.62 3.93
CA VAL A 352 -18.58 -10.41 2.79
C VAL A 352 -19.98 -9.94 2.44
N ILE A 353 -20.19 -9.57 1.18
CA ILE A 353 -21.49 -9.15 0.62
C ILE A 353 -21.97 -10.26 -0.32
N THR A 354 -23.13 -10.84 -0.02
CA THR A 354 -23.79 -11.82 -0.89
C THR A 354 -24.82 -11.15 -1.81
N VAL A 355 -24.68 -11.41 -3.10
CA VAL A 355 -25.60 -10.99 -4.16
C VAL A 355 -26.21 -12.25 -4.78
N ASN A 356 -27.52 -12.27 -4.90
CA ASN A 356 -28.31 -13.36 -5.48
C ASN A 356 -28.51 -13.13 -6.98
N ALA A 357 -28.92 -14.17 -7.70
CA ALA A 357 -29.28 -14.04 -9.12
C ALA A 357 -30.36 -12.97 -9.34
N GLY A 358 -30.17 -12.12 -10.35
CA GLY A 358 -31.07 -11.01 -10.68
C GLY A 358 -30.83 -9.71 -9.90
N GLU A 359 -29.99 -9.70 -8.86
CA GLU A 359 -29.64 -8.47 -8.13
C GLU A 359 -28.43 -7.76 -8.78
N ASP A 360 -28.36 -6.43 -8.61
CA ASP A 360 -27.23 -5.60 -9.07
C ASP A 360 -26.10 -5.57 -8.01
N VAL A 361 -24.93 -6.08 -8.40
CA VAL A 361 -23.71 -6.15 -7.59
C VAL A 361 -23.20 -4.74 -7.25
N THR A 362 -23.24 -3.81 -8.20
CA THR A 362 -22.81 -2.42 -8.01
C THR A 362 -23.70 -1.74 -6.97
N MET A 363 -25.01 -1.95 -7.07
CA MET A 363 -25.97 -1.40 -6.12
C MET A 363 -25.74 -1.93 -4.70
N LYS A 364 -25.50 -3.24 -4.52
CA LYS A 364 -25.20 -3.82 -3.20
C LYS A 364 -23.93 -3.24 -2.57
N VAL A 365 -22.84 -3.13 -3.34
CA VAL A 365 -21.57 -2.55 -2.85
C VAL A 365 -21.76 -1.07 -2.48
N MET A 366 -22.51 -0.30 -3.27
CA MET A 366 -22.83 1.10 -2.96
C MET A 366 -23.73 1.25 -1.72
N SER A 367 -24.78 0.43 -1.58
CA SER A 367 -25.63 0.43 -0.38
C SER A 367 -24.87 0.00 0.88
N PHE A 368 -23.87 -0.89 0.78
CA PHE A 368 -22.95 -1.17 1.88
C PHE A 368 -22.06 0.04 2.20
N SER A 369 -21.47 0.67 1.17
CA SER A 369 -20.67 1.88 1.33
C SER A 369 -21.42 3.03 2.00
N GLN A 370 -22.75 3.12 1.84
CA GLN A 370 -23.58 4.18 2.43
C GLN A 370 -23.90 3.96 3.92
N GLN A 371 -23.73 2.75 4.47
CA GLN A 371 -24.13 2.42 5.85
C GLN A 371 -23.24 3.02 6.95
N GLY A 372 -22.13 3.68 6.60
CA GLY A 372 -21.25 4.29 7.59
C GLY A 372 -20.29 5.35 7.03
N ALA A 373 -19.42 5.86 7.91
CA ALA A 373 -18.38 6.85 7.58
C ALA A 373 -17.01 6.22 7.22
N ARG A 374 -16.93 4.89 7.08
CA ARG A 374 -15.71 4.18 6.68
C ARG A 374 -15.53 4.24 5.16
N ALA A 375 -14.28 4.29 4.71
CA ALA A 375 -13.89 4.00 3.33
C ALA A 375 -14.07 2.51 3.05
N ILE A 376 -14.31 2.13 1.78
CA ILE A 376 -14.25 0.74 1.34
C ILE A 376 -13.42 0.55 0.08
N CYS A 377 -12.85 -0.63 -0.09
CA CYS A 377 -12.23 -1.15 -1.30
C CYS A 377 -12.69 -2.58 -1.55
N ILE A 378 -12.78 -2.99 -2.82
CA ILE A 378 -13.03 -4.38 -3.19
C ILE A 378 -11.71 -5.15 -3.16
N LEU A 379 -11.70 -6.30 -2.50
CA LEU A 379 -10.54 -7.19 -2.44
C LEU A 379 -10.66 -8.29 -3.51
N SER A 380 -11.85 -8.87 -3.62
CA SER A 380 -12.19 -9.88 -4.61
C SER A 380 -13.70 -9.97 -4.81
N ALA A 381 -14.11 -10.49 -5.96
CA ALA A 381 -15.45 -11.03 -6.15
C ALA A 381 -15.36 -12.35 -6.91
N ASN A 382 -16.30 -13.26 -6.64
CA ASN A 382 -16.43 -14.54 -7.31
C ASN A 382 -17.92 -14.83 -7.56
N GLY A 383 -18.25 -15.30 -8.76
CA GLY A 383 -19.60 -15.61 -9.21
C GLY A 383 -19.79 -15.30 -10.70
N THR A 384 -21.04 -15.20 -11.13
CA THR A 384 -21.40 -15.04 -12.54
C THR A 384 -22.35 -13.88 -12.79
N ILE A 385 -22.23 -13.25 -13.96
CA ILE A 385 -22.91 -12.03 -14.40
C ILE A 385 -23.77 -12.34 -15.62
N SER A 386 -24.95 -11.69 -15.73
CA SER A 386 -25.91 -11.84 -16.84
C SER A 386 -25.99 -10.61 -17.75
N ASN A 387 -25.78 -9.42 -17.19
CA ASN A 387 -25.77 -8.14 -17.90
C ASN A 387 -24.75 -7.20 -17.22
N VAL A 388 -23.94 -6.52 -18.03
CA VAL A 388 -22.97 -5.51 -17.57
C VAL A 388 -22.98 -4.27 -18.47
N THR A 389 -23.02 -3.08 -17.89
CA THR A 389 -22.87 -1.80 -18.62
C THR A 389 -21.51 -1.16 -18.33
N LEU A 390 -20.66 -1.10 -19.36
CA LEU A 390 -19.30 -0.53 -19.31
C LEU A 390 -19.25 0.88 -19.92
N ARG A 391 -18.25 1.68 -19.51
CA ARG A 391 -17.87 2.94 -20.17
C ARG A 391 -17.13 2.64 -21.46
N GLN A 392 -17.50 3.28 -22.56
CA GLN A 392 -16.70 3.24 -23.79
C GLN A 392 -15.45 4.11 -23.60
N PRO A 393 -14.27 3.71 -24.13
CA PRO A 393 -13.05 4.51 -24.08
C PRO A 393 -13.04 5.65 -25.13
N THR A 394 -14.20 6.04 -25.64
CA THR A 394 -14.35 7.09 -26.66
C THR A 394 -14.45 8.47 -26.02
N SER A 395 -13.98 9.50 -26.72
CA SER A 395 -14.08 10.91 -26.30
C SER A 395 -15.52 11.42 -26.15
N SER A 396 -16.51 10.69 -26.66
CA SER A 396 -17.94 10.96 -26.49
C SER A 396 -18.54 10.49 -25.15
N GLY A 397 -17.79 9.74 -24.33
CA GLY A 397 -18.24 9.30 -23.00
C GLY A 397 -19.41 8.30 -23.02
N GLY A 398 -19.60 7.58 -24.12
CA GLY A 398 -20.70 6.63 -24.29
C GLY A 398 -20.63 5.40 -23.36
N THR A 399 -21.69 4.60 -23.36
CA THR A 399 -21.77 3.34 -22.63
C THR A 399 -22.03 2.18 -23.58
N LEU A 400 -21.65 0.97 -23.16
CA LEU A 400 -21.91 -0.26 -23.91
C LEU A 400 -22.35 -1.36 -22.94
N THR A 401 -23.53 -1.93 -23.20
CA THR A 401 -24.07 -3.04 -22.42
C THR A 401 -23.78 -4.36 -23.12
N TYR A 402 -23.30 -5.35 -22.36
CA TYR A 402 -23.12 -6.73 -22.79
C TYR A 402 -24.09 -7.63 -22.04
N GLU A 403 -24.77 -8.53 -22.76
CA GLU A 403 -25.67 -9.52 -22.20
C GLU A 403 -25.19 -10.93 -22.55
N GLY A 404 -25.36 -11.87 -21.61
CA GLY A 404 -24.82 -13.22 -21.70
C GLY A 404 -24.34 -13.72 -20.35
N ARG A 405 -24.01 -15.01 -20.24
CA ARG A 405 -23.48 -15.58 -18.99
C ARG A 405 -21.97 -15.45 -18.95
N PHE A 406 -21.46 -14.59 -18.07
CA PHE A 406 -20.03 -14.35 -17.89
C PHE A 406 -19.55 -14.77 -16.49
N GLU A 407 -18.29 -15.14 -16.37
CA GLU A 407 -17.64 -15.42 -15.08
C GLU A 407 -16.76 -14.24 -14.65
N ILE A 408 -16.75 -13.90 -13.36
CA ILE A 408 -15.93 -12.80 -12.83
C ILE A 408 -14.47 -13.23 -12.74
N LEU A 409 -13.59 -12.61 -13.54
CA LEU A 409 -12.13 -12.76 -13.42
C LEU A 409 -11.56 -11.80 -12.39
N SER A 410 -12.05 -10.55 -12.37
CA SER A 410 -11.74 -9.57 -11.33
C SER A 410 -12.83 -8.51 -11.24
N LEU A 411 -13.05 -8.02 -10.02
CA LEU A 411 -13.87 -6.85 -9.72
C LEU A 411 -13.04 -5.96 -8.80
N SER A 412 -12.69 -4.78 -9.28
CA SER A 412 -11.84 -3.81 -8.57
C SER A 412 -12.63 -2.53 -8.34
N GLY A 413 -12.27 -1.77 -7.32
CA GLY A 413 -12.93 -0.50 -7.03
C GLY A 413 -12.81 -0.07 -5.57
N SER A 414 -13.10 1.20 -5.34
CA SER A 414 -13.02 1.85 -4.04
C SER A 414 -14.10 2.93 -3.92
N PHE A 415 -14.57 3.17 -2.70
CA PHE A 415 -15.54 4.22 -2.39
C PHE A 415 -15.25 4.93 -1.08
N MET A 416 -15.01 6.23 -1.18
CA MET A 416 -14.54 7.10 -0.11
C MET A 416 -15.65 8.08 0.27
N PRO A 417 -15.94 8.29 1.57
CA PRO A 417 -16.97 9.25 1.95
C PRO A 417 -16.47 10.67 1.70
N THR A 418 -17.29 11.44 0.99
CA THR A 418 -17.09 12.86 0.73
C THR A 418 -18.22 13.64 1.42
N ASP A 419 -17.84 14.56 2.30
CA ASP A 419 -18.78 15.40 3.05
C ASP A 419 -18.50 16.87 2.69
N ASN A 420 -19.42 17.47 1.93
CA ASN A 420 -19.33 18.86 1.50
C ASN A 420 -20.11 19.79 2.44
N GLY A 421 -20.38 19.37 3.70
CA GLY A 421 -21.13 20.10 4.72
C GLY A 421 -22.64 20.17 4.50
N VAL A 422 -23.11 20.00 3.25
CA VAL A 422 -24.52 20.04 2.85
C VAL A 422 -25.04 18.65 2.47
N THR A 423 -24.23 17.84 1.79
CA THR A 423 -24.59 16.48 1.35
C THR A 423 -23.46 15.49 1.63
N LYS A 424 -23.85 14.32 2.13
CA LYS A 424 -22.96 13.15 2.22
C LYS A 424 -23.01 12.40 0.91
N SER A 425 -21.85 12.27 0.29
CA SER A 425 -21.65 11.65 -1.00
C SER A 425 -20.55 10.59 -0.93
N ARG A 426 -20.30 9.90 -2.05
CA ARG A 426 -19.22 8.94 -2.20
C ARG A 426 -18.46 9.25 -3.48
N SER A 427 -17.17 9.55 -3.38
CA SER A 427 -16.26 9.51 -4.52
C SER A 427 -15.72 8.08 -4.69
N GLY A 428 -15.38 7.71 -5.92
CA GLY A 428 -14.88 6.38 -6.24
C GLY A 428 -15.50 5.81 -7.50
N GLY A 429 -15.37 4.50 -7.68
CA GLY A 429 -15.86 3.77 -8.84
C GLY A 429 -15.54 2.27 -8.75
N MET A 430 -15.99 1.53 -9.75
CA MET A 430 -15.71 0.11 -9.91
C MET A 430 -15.35 -0.20 -11.36
N SER A 431 -14.48 -1.18 -11.56
CA SER A 431 -14.14 -1.78 -12.85
C SER A 431 -14.23 -3.30 -12.74
N VAL A 432 -14.47 -3.96 -13.86
CA VAL A 432 -14.65 -5.42 -13.92
C VAL A 432 -13.93 -6.01 -15.12
N SER A 433 -13.44 -7.23 -14.98
CA SER A 433 -12.99 -8.11 -16.07
C SER A 433 -13.76 -9.42 -16.00
N LEU A 434 -14.33 -9.83 -17.13
CA LEU A 434 -15.28 -10.94 -17.24
C LEU A 434 -14.88 -11.88 -18.37
N ALA A 435 -15.00 -13.19 -18.16
CA ALA A 435 -14.82 -14.21 -19.19
C ALA A 435 -16.17 -14.64 -19.79
N GLY A 436 -16.26 -14.67 -21.12
CA GLY A 436 -17.34 -15.34 -21.85
C GLY A 436 -17.10 -16.86 -21.95
N PRO A 437 -18.14 -17.64 -22.30
CA PRO A 437 -18.05 -19.10 -22.44
C PRO A 437 -17.17 -19.55 -23.64
N ASP A 438 -16.82 -18.62 -24.53
CA ASP A 438 -15.87 -18.79 -25.63
C ASP A 438 -14.42 -18.42 -25.25
N GLY A 439 -14.16 -18.14 -23.97
CA GLY A 439 -12.85 -17.74 -23.45
C GLY A 439 -12.46 -16.29 -23.74
N ARG A 440 -13.32 -15.48 -24.38
CA ARG A 440 -13.02 -14.06 -24.61
C ARG A 440 -13.20 -13.26 -23.32
N VAL A 441 -12.30 -12.30 -23.10
CA VAL A 441 -12.37 -11.38 -21.96
C VAL A 441 -12.95 -10.04 -22.39
N VAL A 442 -13.93 -9.54 -21.64
CA VAL A 442 -14.46 -8.17 -21.74
C VAL A 442 -14.32 -7.47 -20.40
N GLY A 443 -14.06 -6.16 -20.40
CA GLY A 443 -13.84 -5.43 -19.16
C GLY A 443 -13.66 -3.93 -19.34
N GLY A 444 -13.69 -3.21 -18.23
CA GLY A 444 -13.59 -1.75 -18.17
C GLY A 444 -14.22 -1.17 -16.91
N GLY A 445 -14.26 0.17 -16.83
CA GLY A 445 -14.98 0.87 -15.77
C GLY A 445 -16.50 0.71 -15.93
N LEU A 446 -17.21 0.37 -14.85
CA LEU A 446 -18.66 0.22 -14.86
C LEU A 446 -19.34 1.59 -15.00
N ALA A 447 -20.39 1.64 -15.84
CA ALA A 447 -21.20 2.83 -16.11
C ALA A 447 -22.67 2.69 -15.67
N GLY A 448 -23.13 1.47 -15.41
CA GLY A 448 -24.51 1.15 -15.06
C GLY A 448 -24.60 -0.19 -14.32
N LEU A 449 -25.58 -1.00 -14.71
CA LEU A 449 -25.89 -2.27 -14.04
C LEU A 449 -24.71 -3.27 -14.09
N LEU A 450 -24.59 -4.06 -13.03
CA LEU A 450 -23.81 -5.30 -13.00
C LEU A 450 -24.69 -6.41 -12.41
N VAL A 451 -25.54 -7.02 -13.24
CA VAL A 451 -26.57 -7.97 -12.80
C VAL A 451 -25.98 -9.37 -12.65
N ALA A 452 -26.22 -10.01 -11.51
CA ALA A 452 -25.75 -11.35 -11.24
C ALA A 452 -26.58 -12.44 -11.98
N ALA A 453 -25.92 -13.37 -12.67
CA ALA A 453 -26.54 -14.56 -13.29
C ALA A 453 -26.75 -15.71 -12.29
N GLY A 454 -26.05 -15.67 -11.16
CA GLY A 454 -26.08 -16.66 -10.09
C GLY A 454 -25.65 -16.01 -8.77
N PRO A 455 -25.37 -16.80 -7.71
CA PRO A 455 -24.76 -16.25 -6.51
C PRO A 455 -23.41 -15.60 -6.82
N VAL A 456 -23.22 -14.36 -6.36
CA VAL A 456 -21.95 -13.63 -6.37
C VAL A 456 -21.60 -13.26 -4.94
N GLN A 457 -20.36 -13.55 -4.53
CA GLN A 457 -19.79 -13.07 -3.27
C GLN A 457 -18.78 -11.98 -3.59
N VAL A 458 -18.90 -10.82 -2.92
CA VAL A 458 -17.92 -9.73 -2.97
C VAL A 458 -17.29 -9.57 -1.59
N VAL A 459 -15.97 -9.64 -1.50
CA VAL A 459 -15.23 -9.36 -0.27
C VAL A 459 -14.73 -7.93 -0.31
N VAL A 460 -15.19 -7.10 0.63
CA VAL A 460 -14.82 -5.68 0.72
C VAL A 460 -14.03 -5.40 2.00
N GLY A 461 -12.91 -4.71 1.84
CA GLY A 461 -12.13 -4.17 2.95
C GLY A 461 -12.66 -2.79 3.31
N SER A 462 -13.07 -2.59 4.55
CA SER A 462 -13.42 -1.26 5.07
C SER A 462 -12.30 -0.71 5.95
N PHE A 463 -12.01 0.58 5.86
CA PHE A 463 -10.96 1.24 6.65
C PHE A 463 -11.40 2.64 7.08
N LEU A 464 -10.70 3.25 8.04
CA LEU A 464 -10.95 4.65 8.37
C LEU A 464 -10.31 5.55 7.29
N PRO A 465 -11.05 6.47 6.64
CA PRO A 465 -10.42 7.50 5.83
C PRO A 465 -9.60 8.38 6.78
N GLY A 466 -8.27 8.30 6.69
CA GLY A 466 -7.34 8.91 7.64
C GLY A 466 -7.74 10.32 8.11
N HIS A 467 -7.99 10.44 9.41
CA HIS A 467 -8.69 11.58 9.99
C HIS A 467 -7.83 12.84 9.94
N GLN A 468 -8.34 13.92 9.35
CA GLN A 468 -7.89 15.25 9.75
C GLN A 468 -8.50 15.53 11.13
N GLN A 469 -7.67 15.87 12.12
CA GLN A 469 -8.16 16.68 13.24
C GLN A 469 -8.14 18.13 12.76
N GLU A 470 -9.29 18.60 12.27
CA GLU A 470 -9.52 20.04 12.18
C GLU A 470 -9.36 20.63 13.59
N GLN A 471 -8.53 21.66 13.72
CA GLN A 471 -8.40 22.37 14.99
C GLN A 471 -9.71 23.10 15.27
N LYS A 472 -10.57 22.52 16.11
CA LYS A 472 -11.60 23.28 16.80
C LYS A 472 -10.91 24.31 17.69
N HIS A 473 -10.73 25.52 17.16
CA HIS A 473 -10.22 26.66 17.91
C HIS A 473 -10.93 26.74 19.25
N LYS A 474 -10.18 26.50 20.35
CA LYS A 474 -10.70 26.76 21.69
C LYS A 474 -11.04 28.24 21.75
N LYS A 475 -12.33 28.58 21.85
CA LYS A 475 -12.74 29.93 22.27
C LYS A 475 -11.99 30.25 23.55
N GLN A 476 -11.24 31.36 23.56
CA GLN A 476 -10.64 31.85 24.78
C GLN A 476 -11.77 32.08 25.80
N ARG A 477 -11.64 31.44 26.97
CA ARG A 477 -12.52 31.69 28.10
C ARG A 477 -12.00 32.95 28.78
N THR A 478 -12.72 34.06 28.65
CA THR A 478 -12.44 35.24 29.46
C THR A 478 -12.62 34.88 30.93
N GLU A 479 -11.55 34.93 31.71
CA GLU A 479 -11.62 34.78 33.17
C GLU A 479 -11.72 36.18 33.80
N ILE A 480 -12.55 36.28 34.83
CA ILE A 480 -12.84 37.53 35.54
C ILE A 480 -11.92 37.60 36.75
N ALA A 481 -11.05 38.59 36.81
CA ALA A 481 -10.15 38.79 37.93
C ALA A 481 -10.87 39.39 39.15
N PRO A 482 -10.65 38.89 40.38
CA PRO A 482 -10.96 39.61 41.61
C PRO A 482 -9.89 40.68 41.90
N ALA A 483 -10.28 41.77 42.55
CA ALA A 483 -9.41 42.93 42.75
C ALA A 483 -8.60 42.89 44.07
N ILE A 484 -7.39 43.45 44.02
CA ILE A 484 -6.59 43.89 45.19
C ILE A 484 -6.01 45.27 44.84
N THR A 485 -5.96 46.19 45.81
CA THR A 485 -5.47 47.57 45.67
C THR A 485 -4.46 47.89 46.81
N PRO A 486 -3.80 49.07 46.87
CA PRO A 486 -2.45 49.18 46.28
C PRO A 486 -1.38 49.80 47.22
N VAL A 487 -0.08 49.60 46.93
CA VAL A 487 1.02 50.32 47.61
C VAL A 487 2.14 50.77 46.64
N SER A 488 2.10 52.06 46.35
CA SER A 488 3.19 53.06 46.21
C SER A 488 4.58 52.77 45.58
N VAL A 489 4.79 53.43 44.42
CA VAL A 489 5.90 54.38 44.06
C VAL A 489 7.38 54.00 44.31
N LEU A 490 8.17 53.87 43.22
CA LEU A 490 9.26 54.81 42.87
C LEU A 490 9.92 54.52 41.48
N SER A 491 10.38 55.60 40.84
CA SER A 491 11.18 55.67 39.58
C SER A 491 12.65 56.05 39.96
N PRO A 492 13.66 56.28 39.06
CA PRO A 492 13.56 56.61 37.63
C PRO A 492 14.73 56.13 36.69
N GLU A 493 14.78 56.79 35.53
CA GLU A 493 15.97 57.21 34.74
C GLU A 493 16.38 56.49 33.43
N GLU A 494 17.03 57.27 32.56
CA GLU A 494 17.28 57.05 31.13
C GLU A 494 18.76 56.80 30.82
N MET A 495 19.06 56.18 29.67
CA MET A 495 20.10 56.73 28.78
C MET A 495 19.93 56.32 27.30
N LYS A 496 20.55 57.08 26.39
CA LYS A 496 20.45 56.93 24.92
C LYS A 496 21.79 56.64 24.25
N GLY A 497 21.75 55.87 23.16
CA GLY A 497 22.65 56.04 21.99
C GLY A 497 23.59 54.88 21.65
N ALA A 498 24.22 54.84 20.46
CA ALA A 498 23.89 55.50 19.18
C ALA A 498 24.71 54.95 17.97
N TYR A 499 24.18 55.13 16.74
CA TYR A 499 24.84 55.17 15.42
C TYR A 499 25.40 53.92 14.69
N GLY A 500 25.35 54.00 13.33
CA GLY A 500 25.87 53.06 12.31
C GLY A 500 24.82 52.05 11.79
N GLY A 501 24.47 51.88 10.49
CA GLY A 501 24.98 52.40 9.19
C GLY A 501 25.41 51.22 8.28
N VAL A 502 25.11 51.08 6.97
CA VAL A 502 24.43 51.90 5.92
C VAL A 502 23.71 50.95 4.90
N LYS A 503 22.95 51.50 3.92
CA LYS A 503 22.09 50.83 2.89
C LYS A 503 22.83 50.03 1.79
N PRO A 504 22.13 49.22 0.97
CA PRO A 504 21.55 49.68 -0.33
C PRO A 504 19.99 49.51 -0.39
N VAL A 505 19.15 50.23 -1.15
CA VAL A 505 19.17 50.87 -2.51
C VAL A 505 18.78 49.91 -3.65
N LEU A 506 17.92 50.37 -4.59
CA LEU A 506 17.08 49.55 -5.50
C LEU A 506 17.17 49.96 -6.99
N ILE A 507 16.90 49.00 -7.91
CA ILE A 507 16.20 49.17 -9.23
C ILE A 507 17.01 49.95 -10.32
N PRO A 508 16.76 49.83 -11.66
CA PRO A 508 15.68 49.15 -12.42
C PRO A 508 16.12 48.10 -13.48
N SER A 509 15.09 47.56 -14.16
CA SER A 509 15.09 46.72 -15.37
C SER A 509 15.54 47.41 -16.68
N SER A 510 15.79 46.61 -17.72
CA SER A 510 15.61 47.01 -19.13
C SER A 510 15.02 45.86 -19.97
N SER A 511 14.44 46.17 -21.12
CA SER A 511 13.74 45.22 -22.01
C SER A 511 13.87 45.63 -23.48
N PHE A 512 13.93 44.65 -24.41
CA PHE A 512 13.89 44.89 -25.86
C PHE A 512 13.16 43.77 -26.63
N HIS A 513 12.55 44.15 -27.76
CA HIS A 513 11.83 43.30 -28.73
C HIS A 513 12.75 42.86 -29.90
N GLY A 514 12.33 41.89 -30.74
CA GLY A 514 13.01 41.64 -32.03
C GLY A 514 12.75 40.32 -32.79
N ASP A 515 11.50 39.99 -33.08
CA ASP A 515 10.98 39.27 -34.28
C ASP A 515 11.79 38.17 -35.03
N ASN A 516 11.24 36.94 -34.96
CA ASN A 516 10.70 36.16 -36.11
C ASN A 516 11.59 35.74 -37.31
N SER A 517 11.82 34.41 -37.47
CA SER A 517 11.90 33.74 -38.79
C SER A 517 11.68 32.20 -38.68
N GLY A 518 11.45 31.53 -39.82
CA GLY A 518 10.91 30.17 -39.92
C GLY A 518 11.92 28.99 -39.94
N PRO A 519 11.43 27.74 -40.10
CA PRO A 519 12.18 26.52 -39.81
C PRO A 519 13.05 25.98 -40.97
N ILE A 520 14.10 25.23 -40.62
CA ILE A 520 14.98 24.51 -41.54
C ILE A 520 15.13 23.04 -41.09
N ASN A 521 14.75 22.11 -41.97
CA ASN A 521 15.11 20.69 -41.85
C ASN A 521 16.58 20.48 -42.27
N PRO A 522 17.20 19.36 -41.87
CA PRO A 522 17.68 18.49 -42.94
C PRO A 522 17.36 17.01 -42.74
N ILE A 523 17.03 16.34 -43.85
CA ILE A 523 17.07 14.88 -44.00
C ILE A 523 18.28 14.55 -44.88
N GLN A 524 19.23 13.79 -44.35
CA GLN A 524 20.06 12.80 -45.08
C GLN A 524 20.80 11.98 -44.00
N ALA A 525 20.53 10.69 -43.79
CA ALA A 525 20.61 9.55 -44.71
C ALA A 525 22.06 9.15 -45.05
N PHE A 526 22.55 8.11 -44.37
CA PHE A 526 23.59 7.22 -44.88
C PHE A 526 23.11 5.77 -44.80
N ARG A 527 23.74 4.91 -45.60
CA ARG A 527 23.30 3.55 -45.96
C ARG A 527 24.47 2.57 -45.78
N ASN A 528 24.19 1.28 -45.97
CA ASN A 528 25.11 0.12 -45.90
C ASN A 528 25.20 -0.49 -44.48
N SER A 529 25.28 -1.82 -44.32
CA SER A 529 25.09 -2.92 -45.28
C SER A 529 24.78 -4.22 -44.54
N ALA A 530 24.05 -5.14 -45.17
CA ALA A 530 23.79 -6.47 -44.63
C ALA A 530 24.87 -7.49 -45.07
N SER A 531 25.09 -8.51 -44.23
CA SER A 531 25.78 -9.74 -44.60
C SER A 531 25.32 -10.89 -43.71
N ASP A 532 24.44 -11.75 -44.23
CA ASP A 532 24.14 -13.05 -43.62
C ASP A 532 25.36 -13.97 -43.64
N ASN A 533 25.40 -14.95 -42.74
CA ASN A 533 25.97 -16.25 -43.07
C ASN A 533 25.37 -17.37 -42.19
N LYS A 534 25.05 -18.50 -42.82
CA LYS A 534 24.60 -19.76 -42.19
C LYS A 534 25.59 -20.86 -42.54
N THR A 535 26.04 -21.60 -41.54
CA THR A 535 26.55 -22.98 -41.72
C THR A 535 26.23 -23.82 -40.49
N SER A 536 26.29 -25.14 -40.61
CA SER A 536 25.72 -26.10 -39.66
C SER A 536 26.70 -27.24 -39.33
N SER A 537 26.62 -27.76 -38.08
CA SER A 537 26.77 -29.17 -37.65
C SER A 537 27.95 -30.02 -38.19
N PRO A 538 28.66 -30.81 -37.35
CA PRO A 538 28.00 -31.86 -36.55
C PRO A 538 28.54 -32.06 -35.12
N GLU A 539 28.20 -33.22 -34.54
CA GLU A 539 28.26 -33.62 -33.14
C GLU A 539 29.62 -34.19 -32.69
N ASP A 540 29.90 -34.18 -31.38
CA ASP A 540 30.47 -35.33 -30.66
C ASP A 540 30.13 -35.27 -29.15
N GLU A 541 30.24 -36.40 -28.43
CA GLU A 541 29.83 -36.55 -27.02
C GLU A 541 30.96 -36.34 -26.00
N SER A 542 30.70 -35.64 -24.88
CA SER A 542 31.34 -35.99 -23.59
C SER A 542 30.57 -35.57 -22.33
N LYS A 543 30.53 -36.52 -21.38
CA LYS A 543 29.77 -36.55 -20.13
C LYS A 543 30.07 -35.39 -19.14
N GLY A 544 29.03 -34.64 -18.80
CA GLY A 544 28.45 -34.62 -17.45
C GLY A 544 29.19 -33.93 -16.29
N LEU A 545 28.56 -32.88 -15.75
CA LEU A 545 28.53 -32.55 -14.32
C LEU A 545 27.26 -31.74 -14.01
N ASP A 546 26.51 -32.14 -12.98
CA ASP A 546 25.17 -31.58 -12.70
C ASP A 546 25.27 -30.39 -11.73
N GLN A 547 25.00 -29.18 -12.24
CA GLN A 547 24.83 -27.97 -11.44
C GLN A 547 23.58 -27.21 -11.91
N SER A 548 22.45 -27.49 -11.24
CA SER A 548 21.17 -26.84 -11.52
C SER A 548 21.13 -25.39 -11.00
N ASN A 549 21.80 -24.48 -11.71
CA ASN A 549 21.67 -23.03 -11.52
C ASN A 549 20.27 -22.57 -11.94
N CYS A 550 19.31 -22.67 -11.02
CA CYS A 550 17.99 -22.06 -11.14
C CYS A 550 18.08 -20.54 -10.93
N GLU A 551 18.60 -19.82 -11.93
CA GLU A 551 18.55 -18.37 -11.99
C GLU A 551 17.08 -17.90 -12.01
N VAL A 552 16.70 -17.08 -11.04
CA VAL A 552 15.36 -16.48 -10.95
C VAL A 552 15.44 -15.01 -11.33
N SER A 553 15.40 -14.74 -12.63
CA SER A 553 15.22 -13.38 -13.17
C SER A 553 13.98 -12.71 -12.55
N SER A 554 14.08 -11.41 -12.21
CA SER A 554 13.13 -10.68 -11.34
C SER A 554 12.73 -9.29 -11.86
#